data_AF-A0A5A7N9L0-F1
#
_entry.id   AF-A0A5A7N9L0-F1
#
_cell.length_a   1.000
_cell.length_b   1.000
_cell.length_c   1.000
_cell.angle_alpha   90.00
_cell.angle_beta   90.00
_cell.angle_gamma   90.00
#
_symmetry.space_group_name_H-M   'P 1'
#
loop_
_entity.id
_entity.type
_entity.pdbx_description
1 polymer ?
#
loop_
_entity_poly.entity_id
_entity_poly.type
_entity_poly.pdbx_seq_one_letter_code
_entity_poly.pdbx_strand_id
1 'polypeptide(L)'
;MAGGGVHPVVNGMATAADWMSAASFISMAGIIAFAGYDGSVYLMGWTGGYVLLALLLAPYLRKFGQFTVPDFVGTRYYSRTARVVAVICLIFISFTYVAGQMRGVGVVFSRFLEVDITYGVLIGMGVVFFYAVMGGMKGVTYTQVAQYCVLIFAYLVPAIFMSILISGQPVPQIGLGARWPMDRGYGFYKSWIKPWLIWVLRPIPAAANR
;
A
#
# COMPACT_ATOMS: atom_id res chain seq x y z
N MET A 1 20.25 1.43 -1.24
CA MET A 1 20.29 0.37 -2.28
C MET A 1 20.88 -0.88 -1.65
N ALA A 2 20.27 -2.04 -1.88
CA ALA A 2 20.77 -3.33 -1.38
C ALA A 2 22.08 -3.70 -2.09
N GLY A 3 23.22 -3.19 -1.60
CA GLY A 3 24.56 -3.69 -1.89
C GLY A 3 24.82 -4.17 -3.32
N GLY A 4 24.45 -3.37 -4.34
CA GLY A 4 24.72 -3.64 -5.76
C GLY A 4 24.09 -4.90 -6.39
N GLY A 5 23.38 -5.74 -5.64
CA GLY A 5 22.98 -7.08 -6.07
C GLY A 5 21.52 -7.25 -6.52
N VAL A 6 20.73 -6.17 -6.54
CA VAL A 6 19.31 -6.21 -6.92
C VAL A 6 19.06 -5.23 -8.06
N HIS A 7 18.40 -5.71 -9.12
CA HIS A 7 18.15 -4.93 -10.33
C HIS A 7 17.35 -3.64 -10.01
N PRO A 8 17.68 -2.48 -10.61
CA PRO A 8 17.03 -1.21 -10.30
C PRO A 8 15.50 -1.22 -10.44
N VAL A 9 14.98 -1.96 -11.42
CA VAL A 9 13.53 -2.13 -11.62
C VAL A 9 12.90 -2.89 -10.46
N VAL A 10 13.57 -3.90 -9.92
CA VAL A 10 13.09 -4.70 -8.77
C VAL A 10 13.05 -3.85 -7.51
N ASN A 11 14.09 -3.03 -7.28
CA ASN A 11 14.06 -2.04 -6.19
C ASN A 11 12.96 -0.99 -6.39
N GLY A 12 12.73 -0.54 -7.62
CA GLY A 12 11.66 0.42 -7.92
C GLY A 12 10.26 -0.15 -7.68
N MET A 13 10.01 -1.39 -8.11
CA MET A 13 8.76 -2.12 -7.83
C MET A 13 8.55 -2.31 -6.33
N ALA A 14 9.61 -2.65 -5.60
CA ALA A 14 9.56 -2.81 -4.16
C ALA A 14 9.22 -1.48 -3.44
N THR A 15 9.85 -0.36 -3.83
CA THR A 15 9.49 0.97 -3.30
C THR A 15 8.06 1.36 -3.67
N ALA A 16 7.60 1.03 -4.88
CA ALA A 16 6.22 1.28 -5.27
C ALA A 16 5.23 0.45 -4.43
N ALA A 17 5.55 -0.82 -4.13
CA ALA A 17 4.73 -1.67 -3.25
C ALA A 17 4.62 -1.09 -1.83
N ASP A 18 5.74 -0.61 -1.29
CA ASP A 18 5.81 -0.01 0.04
C ASP A 18 5.00 1.30 0.08
N TRP A 19 5.12 2.15 -0.94
CA TRP A 19 4.30 3.35 -1.04
C TRP A 19 2.79 3.04 -1.17
N MET A 20 2.44 2.05 -2.02
CA MET A 20 1.06 1.62 -2.26
C MET A 20 0.46 0.74 -1.16
N SER A 21 1.23 0.36 -0.14
CA SER A 21 0.98 -0.66 0.88
C SER A 21 -0.48 -0.99 1.24
N ALA A 22 -0.71 -2.20 1.76
CA ALA A 22 -2.01 -2.66 2.24
C ALA A 22 -2.77 -1.63 3.12
N ALA A 23 -2.06 -0.86 3.95
CA ALA A 23 -2.66 0.23 4.72
C ALA A 23 -3.23 1.34 3.82
N SER A 24 -2.47 1.77 2.81
CA SER A 24 -2.91 2.73 1.79
C SER A 24 -4.05 2.17 0.95
N PHE A 25 -4.02 0.88 0.59
CA PHE A 25 -5.09 0.21 -0.15
C PHE A 25 -6.43 0.25 0.61
N ILE A 26 -6.41 -0.16 1.89
CA ILE A 26 -7.60 -0.17 2.75
C ILE A 26 -8.08 1.27 3.02
N SER A 27 -7.15 2.19 3.27
CA SER A 27 -7.48 3.61 3.48
C SER A 27 -8.16 4.21 2.25
N MET A 28 -7.65 3.93 1.05
CA MET A 28 -8.21 4.43 -0.20
C MET A 28 -9.59 3.85 -0.49
N ALA A 29 -9.76 2.55 -0.29
CA ALA A 29 -11.06 1.89 -0.40
C ALA A 29 -12.08 2.51 0.58
N GLY A 30 -11.65 2.80 1.81
CA GLY A 30 -12.48 3.49 2.81
C GLY A 30 -12.87 4.90 2.39
N ILE A 31 -11.90 5.74 2.00
CA ILE A 31 -12.16 7.13 1.60
C ILE A 31 -13.12 7.17 0.41
N ILE A 32 -12.90 6.36 -0.63
CA ILE A 32 -13.77 6.34 -1.81
C ILE A 32 -15.17 5.81 -1.45
N ALA A 33 -15.27 4.82 -0.57
CA ALA A 33 -16.56 4.29 -0.12
C ALA A 33 -17.41 5.34 0.62
N PHE A 34 -16.79 6.28 1.34
CA PHE A 34 -17.50 7.32 2.10
C PHE A 34 -17.61 8.68 1.37
N ALA A 35 -16.61 9.08 0.59
CA ALA A 35 -16.51 10.39 -0.05
C ALA A 35 -16.84 10.39 -1.56
N GLY A 36 -16.98 9.21 -2.18
CA GLY A 36 -17.35 9.10 -3.59
C GLY A 36 -16.33 9.76 -4.54
N TYR A 37 -16.83 10.39 -5.62
CA TYR A 37 -16.00 10.99 -6.67
C TYR A 37 -15.11 12.14 -6.16
N ASP A 38 -15.53 12.86 -5.12
CA ASP A 38 -14.74 13.96 -4.54
C ASP A 38 -13.44 13.45 -3.88
N GLY A 39 -13.40 12.17 -3.48
CA GLY A 39 -12.17 11.50 -3.03
C GLY A 39 -11.11 11.31 -4.13
N SER A 40 -11.45 11.48 -5.41
CA SER A 40 -10.50 11.36 -6.52
C SER A 40 -9.45 12.48 -6.57
N VAL A 41 -9.75 13.65 -6.00
CA VAL A 41 -8.78 14.75 -5.88
C VAL A 41 -7.66 14.38 -4.91
N TYR A 42 -8.00 13.68 -3.82
CA TYR A 42 -7.02 13.16 -2.87
C TYR A 42 -6.09 12.13 -3.53
N LEU A 43 -6.64 11.24 -4.36
CA LEU A 43 -5.87 10.30 -5.17
C LEU A 43 -4.83 11.01 -6.04
N MET A 44 -5.26 11.99 -6.84
CA MET A 44 -4.36 12.72 -7.74
C MET A 44 -3.28 13.49 -6.99
N GLY A 45 -3.64 14.16 -5.88
CA GLY A 45 -2.68 14.87 -5.03
C GLY A 45 -1.66 13.93 -4.38
N TRP A 46 -2.10 12.78 -3.89
CA TRP A 46 -1.25 11.77 -3.27
C TRP A 46 -0.27 11.15 -4.28
N THR A 47 -0.77 10.67 -5.43
CA THR A 47 0.10 10.10 -6.48
C THR A 47 1.04 11.14 -7.08
N GLY A 48 0.53 12.35 -7.34
CA GLY A 48 1.33 13.44 -7.89
C GLY A 48 2.46 13.87 -6.95
N GLY A 49 2.16 13.97 -5.66
CA GLY A 49 3.15 14.29 -4.63
C GLY A 49 4.26 13.24 -4.54
N TYR A 50 3.93 11.95 -4.61
CA TYR A 50 4.94 10.88 -4.62
C TYR A 50 5.83 10.93 -5.87
N VAL A 51 5.24 11.14 -7.06
CA VAL A 51 6.01 11.26 -8.30
C VAL A 51 6.95 12.47 -8.26
N LEU A 52 6.46 13.62 -7.79
CA LEU A 52 7.30 14.81 -7.61
C LEU A 52 8.44 14.56 -6.62
N LEU A 53 8.15 13.94 -5.48
CA LEU A 53 9.17 13.60 -4.49
C LEU A 53 10.20 12.63 -5.09
N ALA A 54 9.77 11.59 -5.80
CA ALA A 54 10.65 10.63 -6.44
C ALA A 54 11.55 11.28 -7.49
N LEU A 55 11.00 12.18 -8.33
CA LEU A 55 11.76 12.86 -9.38
C LEU A 55 12.71 13.93 -8.84
N LEU A 56 12.35 14.63 -7.77
CA LEU A 56 13.17 15.72 -7.22
C LEU A 56 14.21 15.21 -6.21
N LEU A 57 13.82 14.28 -5.33
CA LEU A 57 14.66 13.84 -4.22
C LEU A 57 15.63 12.72 -4.63
N ALA A 58 15.19 11.77 -5.47
CA ALA A 58 16.05 10.65 -5.87
C ALA A 58 17.34 11.06 -6.62
N PRO A 59 17.32 12.00 -7.59
CA PRO A 59 18.56 12.44 -8.23
C PRO A 59 19.44 13.27 -7.28
N TYR A 60 18.84 14.01 -6.35
CA TYR A 60 19.58 14.81 -5.36
C TYR A 60 20.34 13.92 -4.36
N LEU A 61 19.68 12.90 -3.81
CA LEU A 61 20.30 11.95 -2.88
C LEU A 61 21.40 11.13 -3.56
N ARG A 62 21.23 10.73 -4.83
CA ARG A 62 22.27 10.04 -5.61
C ARG A 62 23.55 10.86 -5.78
N LYS A 63 23.43 12.18 -5.93
CA LYS A 63 24.58 13.10 -6.02
C LYS A 63 25.27 13.31 -4.67
N PHE A 64 24.53 13.24 -3.56
CA PHE A 64 25.08 13.39 -2.21
C PHE A 64 25.78 12.14 -1.66
N GLY A 65 25.59 10.97 -2.29
CA GLY A 65 26.28 9.74 -1.93
C GLY A 65 25.88 9.14 -0.57
N GLN A 66 24.83 9.66 0.06
CA GLN A 66 24.31 9.16 1.35
C GLN A 66 23.20 8.13 1.12
N PHE A 67 23.17 7.08 1.95
CA PHE A 67 22.25 5.95 1.78
C PHE A 67 20.98 6.04 2.65
N THR A 68 20.94 6.96 3.62
CA THR A 68 19.79 7.15 4.52
C THR A 68 19.44 8.64 4.69
N VAL A 69 18.17 8.92 4.95
CA VAL A 69 17.68 10.30 5.19
C VAL A 69 18.35 10.94 6.43
N PRO A 70 18.50 10.25 7.58
CA PRO A 70 19.19 10.84 8.72
C PRO A 70 20.66 11.15 8.46
N ASP A 71 21.36 10.30 7.70
CA ASP A 71 22.77 10.55 7.35
C ASP A 71 22.88 11.75 6.40
N PHE A 72 21.96 11.87 5.45
CA PHE A 72 21.83 13.04 4.58
C PHE A 72 21.62 14.32 5.40
N VAL A 73 20.70 14.34 6.37
CA VAL A 73 20.46 15.52 7.22
C VAL A 73 21.70 15.83 8.06
N GLY A 74 22.33 14.81 8.65
CA GLY A 74 23.54 14.98 9.45
C GLY A 74 24.71 15.58 8.68
N THR A 75 24.94 15.12 7.44
CA THR A 75 26.00 15.64 6.57
C THR A 75 25.65 16.99 5.96
N ARG A 76 24.39 17.23 5.57
CA ARG A 76 23.93 18.50 5.00
C ARG A 76 24.06 19.68 5.97
N TYR A 77 23.87 19.43 7.27
CA TYR A 77 23.95 20.43 8.34
C TYR A 77 25.21 20.32 9.20
N TYR A 78 26.15 19.42 8.87
CA TYR A 78 27.38 19.15 9.63
C TYR A 78 27.15 18.97 11.15
N SER A 79 26.01 18.40 11.53
CA SER A 79 25.57 18.34 12.94
C SER A 79 25.15 16.94 13.34
N ARG A 80 25.80 16.43 14.40
CA ARG A 80 25.44 15.15 15.02
C ARG A 80 24.06 15.22 15.67
N THR A 81 23.67 16.38 16.21
CA THR A 81 22.35 16.59 16.81
C THR A 81 21.26 16.52 15.75
N ALA A 82 21.46 17.13 14.58
CA ALA A 82 20.50 17.06 13.46
C ALA A 82 20.30 15.62 12.96
N ARG A 83 21.37 14.82 12.92
CA ARG A 83 21.30 13.38 12.60
C ARG A 83 20.44 12.62 13.62
N VAL A 84 20.67 12.83 14.91
CA VAL A 84 19.93 12.13 15.98
C VAL A 84 18.45 12.49 15.94
N VAL A 85 18.11 13.76 15.77
CA VAL A 85 16.71 14.20 15.61
C VAL A 85 16.07 13.52 14.39
N ALA A 86 16.76 13.50 13.25
CA ALA A 86 16.27 12.82 12.05
C ALA A 86 16.07 11.31 12.24
N VAL A 87 16.94 10.63 13.01
CA VAL A 87 16.77 9.22 13.38
C VAL A 87 15.52 9.02 14.24
N ILE A 88 15.31 9.88 15.25
CA ILE A 88 14.12 9.80 16.11
C ILE A 88 12.85 9.99 15.28
N CYS A 89 12.80 11.02 14.43
CA CYS A 89 11.68 11.24 13.51
C CYS A 89 11.45 10.03 12.59
N LEU A 90 12.52 9.46 12.03
CA LEU A 90 12.43 8.27 11.17
C LEU A 90 11.83 7.07 11.92
N ILE A 91 12.24 6.83 13.17
CA ILE A 91 11.70 5.75 14.00
C ILE A 91 10.21 5.97 14.27
N PHE A 92 9.80 7.19 14.64
CA PHE A 92 8.39 7.52 14.91
C PHE A 92 7.51 7.29 13.67
N ILE A 93 7.95 7.76 12.51
CA ILE A 93 7.23 7.57 11.24
C ILE A 93 7.15 6.08 10.91
N SER A 94 8.26 5.37 11.03
CA SER A 94 8.34 3.92 10.72
C SER A 94 7.44 3.10 11.64
N PHE A 95 7.42 3.39 12.93
CA PHE A 95 6.57 2.71 13.90
C PHE A 95 5.08 2.93 13.60
N THR A 96 4.69 4.19 13.35
CA THR A 96 3.29 4.53 13.00
C THR A 96 2.85 3.79 11.74
N TYR A 97 3.72 3.74 10.74
CA TYR A 97 3.46 3.06 9.49
C TYR A 97 3.31 1.53 9.67
N VAL A 98 4.22 0.89 10.40
CA VAL A 98 4.17 -0.55 10.69
C VAL A 98 2.93 -0.90 11.51
N ALA A 99 2.57 -0.09 12.50
CA ALA A 99 1.37 -0.30 13.30
C ALA A 99 0.10 -0.34 12.43
N GLY A 100 -0.01 0.56 11.44
CA GLY A 100 -1.08 0.56 10.46
C GLY A 100 -1.13 -0.73 9.62
N GLN A 101 0.02 -1.19 9.14
CA GLN A 101 0.11 -2.44 8.37
C GLN A 101 -0.24 -3.68 9.21
N MET A 102 0.20 -3.75 10.46
CA MET A 102 -0.06 -4.90 11.33
C MET A 102 -1.55 -5.10 11.60
N ARG A 103 -2.32 -4.01 11.69
CA ARG A 103 -3.79 -4.12 11.75
C ARG A 103 -4.37 -4.77 10.49
N GLY A 104 -3.85 -4.41 9.31
CA GLY A 104 -4.25 -5.03 8.04
C GLY A 104 -3.93 -6.53 8.00
N VAL A 105 -2.72 -6.91 8.42
CA VAL A 105 -2.30 -8.32 8.54
C VAL A 105 -3.21 -9.08 9.51
N GLY A 106 -3.51 -8.50 10.67
CA GLY A 106 -4.38 -9.08 11.67
C GLY A 106 -5.78 -9.38 11.16
N VAL A 107 -6.38 -8.45 10.40
CA VAL A 107 -7.69 -8.67 9.76
C VAL A 107 -7.61 -9.79 8.74
N VAL A 108 -6.54 -9.89 7.95
CA VAL A 108 -6.42 -10.96 6.96
C VAL A 108 -6.32 -12.33 7.65
N PHE A 109 -5.39 -12.47 8.60
CA PHE A 109 -5.16 -13.74 9.28
C PHE A 109 -6.33 -14.16 10.18
N SER A 110 -7.02 -13.23 10.84
CA SER A 110 -8.21 -13.54 11.63
C SER A 110 -9.33 -14.13 10.78
N ARG A 111 -9.44 -13.70 9.52
CA ARG A 111 -10.45 -14.22 8.58
C ARG A 111 -10.09 -15.55 7.98
N PHE A 112 -8.81 -15.78 7.69
CA PHE A 112 -8.36 -17.06 7.12
C PHE A 112 -8.29 -18.18 8.15
N LEU A 113 -7.89 -17.87 9.38
CA LEU A 113 -7.73 -18.85 10.47
C LEU A 113 -8.93 -18.88 11.42
N GLU A 114 -9.92 -18.01 11.22
CA GLU A 114 -11.10 -17.84 12.09
C GLU A 114 -10.75 -17.62 13.57
N VAL A 115 -9.64 -16.90 13.82
CA VAL A 115 -9.16 -16.54 15.17
C VAL A 115 -9.43 -15.07 15.48
N ASP A 116 -9.34 -14.68 16.76
CA ASP A 116 -9.41 -13.26 17.13
C ASP A 116 -8.31 -12.44 16.43
N ILE A 117 -8.60 -11.17 16.17
CA ILE A 117 -7.66 -10.25 15.51
C ILE A 117 -6.32 -10.16 16.23
N THR A 118 -6.30 -10.24 17.55
CA THR A 118 -5.07 -10.21 18.35
C THR A 118 -4.17 -11.39 18.01
N TYR A 119 -4.73 -12.60 17.96
CA TYR A 119 -3.98 -13.80 17.57
C TYR A 119 -3.61 -13.77 16.08
N GLY A 120 -4.48 -13.23 15.22
CA GLY A 120 -4.18 -13.01 13.80
C GLY A 120 -2.97 -12.08 13.60
N VAL A 121 -2.87 -10.99 14.36
CA VAL A 121 -1.70 -10.09 14.34
C VAL A 121 -0.45 -10.82 14.82
N LEU A 122 -0.51 -11.54 15.94
CA LEU A 122 0.66 -12.24 16.51
C LEU A 122 1.22 -13.30 15.55
N ILE A 123 0.34 -14.10 14.94
CA ILE A 123 0.74 -15.12 13.95
C ILE A 123 1.33 -14.43 12.71
N GLY A 124 0.65 -13.41 12.18
CA GLY A 124 1.13 -12.66 11.04
C GLY A 124 2.48 -12.00 11.27
N MET A 125 2.68 -11.38 12.45
CA MET A 125 3.97 -10.84 12.87
C MET A 125 5.06 -11.91 12.92
N GLY A 126 4.76 -13.09 13.49
CA GLY A 126 5.72 -14.19 13.57
C GLY A 126 6.19 -14.65 12.19
N VAL A 127 5.27 -14.81 11.25
CA VAL A 127 5.58 -15.19 9.86
C VAL A 127 6.41 -14.10 9.17
N VAL A 128 5.98 -12.84 9.29
CA VAL A 128 6.68 -11.68 8.70
C VAL A 128 8.09 -11.54 9.24
N PHE A 129 8.24 -11.65 10.55
CA PHE A 129 9.53 -11.60 11.22
C PHE A 129 10.45 -12.72 10.72
N PHE A 130 9.94 -13.95 10.63
CA PHE A 130 10.73 -15.11 10.21
C PHE A 130 11.30 -14.94 8.80
N TYR A 131 10.46 -14.63 7.81
CA TYR A 131 10.96 -14.45 6.44
C TYR A 131 11.83 -13.20 6.28
N ALA A 132 11.56 -12.13 7.04
CA ALA A 132 12.34 -10.89 6.97
C ALA A 132 13.76 -11.08 7.55
N VAL A 133 13.88 -11.79 8.68
CA VAL A 133 15.18 -12.08 9.31
C VAL A 133 15.99 -13.04 8.46
N MET A 134 15.38 -14.11 7.93
CA MET A 134 16.09 -15.09 7.11
C MET A 134 16.45 -14.56 5.72
N GLY A 135 15.58 -13.75 5.11
CA GLY A 135 15.76 -13.27 3.74
C GLY A 135 16.71 -12.08 3.60
N GLY A 136 16.96 -11.34 4.68
CA GLY A 136 17.72 -10.09 4.64
C GLY A 136 17.15 -9.09 3.61
N MET A 137 17.95 -8.09 3.24
CA MET A 137 17.46 -7.02 2.36
C MET A 137 17.01 -7.52 0.97
N LYS A 138 17.66 -8.56 0.43
CA LYS A 138 17.26 -9.16 -0.86
C LYS A 138 15.91 -9.86 -0.74
N GLY A 139 15.71 -10.68 0.29
CA GLY A 139 14.44 -11.38 0.53
C GLY A 139 13.28 -10.40 0.73
N VAL A 140 13.49 -9.34 1.52
CA VAL A 140 12.49 -8.28 1.68
C VAL A 140 12.14 -7.64 0.33
N THR A 141 13.13 -7.27 -0.49
CA THR A 141 12.83 -6.68 -1.81
C THR A 141 12.03 -7.62 -2.71
N TYR A 142 12.35 -8.91 -2.76
CA TYR A 142 11.59 -9.87 -3.57
C TYR A 142 10.15 -10.07 -3.06
N THR A 143 9.95 -10.11 -1.74
CA THR A 143 8.58 -10.17 -1.17
C THR A 143 7.77 -8.92 -1.50
N GLN A 144 8.39 -7.74 -1.48
CA GLN A 144 7.75 -6.49 -1.90
C GLN A 144 7.43 -6.47 -3.39
N VAL A 145 8.25 -7.08 -4.25
CA VAL A 145 7.94 -7.22 -5.68
C VAL A 145 6.74 -8.14 -5.91
N ALA A 146 6.65 -9.25 -5.17
CA ALA A 146 5.47 -10.10 -5.22
C ALA A 146 4.21 -9.33 -4.78
N GLN A 147 4.31 -8.56 -3.70
CA GLN A 147 3.22 -7.69 -3.22
C GLN A 147 2.83 -6.64 -4.25
N TYR A 148 3.80 -6.02 -4.93
CA TYR A 148 3.55 -5.08 -6.02
C TYR A 148 2.69 -5.70 -7.12
N CYS A 149 3.06 -6.88 -7.62
CA CYS A 149 2.30 -7.56 -8.65
C CYS A 149 0.85 -7.81 -8.20
N VAL A 150 0.65 -8.34 -7.00
CA VAL A 150 -0.68 -8.61 -6.43
C VAL A 150 -1.51 -7.32 -6.30
N LEU A 151 -0.93 -6.24 -5.77
CA LEU A 151 -1.62 -4.96 -5.61
C LEU A 151 -2.02 -4.35 -6.97
N ILE A 152 -1.14 -4.39 -7.96
CA ILE A 152 -1.44 -3.88 -9.31
C ILE A 152 -2.61 -4.65 -9.93
N PHE A 153 -2.63 -5.98 -9.83
CA PHE A 153 -3.80 -6.75 -10.26
C PHE A 153 -5.07 -6.39 -9.48
N ALA A 154 -4.96 -6.24 -8.15
CA ALA A 154 -6.09 -5.87 -7.30
C ALA A 154 -6.67 -4.48 -7.61
N TYR A 155 -5.86 -3.54 -8.08
CA TYR A 155 -6.33 -2.23 -8.54
C TYR A 155 -6.86 -2.25 -9.99
N LEU A 156 -6.14 -2.90 -10.90
CA LEU A 156 -6.46 -2.87 -12.33
C LEU A 156 -7.71 -3.68 -12.67
N VAL A 157 -7.91 -4.86 -12.05
CA VAL A 157 -9.05 -5.72 -12.39
C VAL A 157 -10.38 -5.01 -12.11
N PRO A 158 -10.67 -4.49 -10.90
CA PRO A 158 -11.89 -3.74 -10.67
C PRO A 158 -12.01 -2.50 -11.57
N ALA A 159 -10.92 -1.77 -11.80
CA ALA A 159 -10.92 -0.56 -12.62
C ALA A 159 -11.26 -0.84 -14.10
N ILE A 160 -10.68 -1.88 -14.69
CA ILE A 160 -10.93 -2.31 -16.07
C ILE A 160 -12.38 -2.79 -16.22
N PHE A 161 -12.85 -3.65 -15.31
CA PHE A 161 -14.24 -4.13 -15.34
C PHE A 161 -15.23 -2.97 -15.21
N MET A 162 -14.97 -2.03 -14.30
CA MET A 162 -15.77 -0.81 -14.19
C MET A 162 -15.75 0.01 -15.49
N SER A 163 -14.58 0.16 -16.11
CA SER A 163 -14.44 0.90 -17.36
C SER A 163 -15.22 0.27 -18.52
N ILE A 164 -15.15 -1.06 -18.68
CA ILE A 164 -15.91 -1.79 -19.70
C ILE A 164 -17.42 -1.62 -19.45
N LEU A 165 -17.85 -1.74 -18.19
CA LEU A 165 -19.27 -1.69 -17.84
C LEU A 165 -19.87 -0.29 -17.97
N ILE A 166 -19.09 0.77 -17.82
CA ILE A 166 -19.55 2.16 -17.94
C ILE A 166 -19.37 2.68 -19.37
N SER A 167 -18.16 2.55 -19.92
CA SER A 167 -17.74 3.18 -21.17
C SER A 167 -17.67 2.23 -22.38
N GLY A 168 -17.74 0.91 -22.17
CA GLY A 168 -17.53 -0.09 -23.22
C GLY A 168 -16.07 -0.26 -23.64
N GLN A 169 -15.15 0.49 -23.03
CA GLN A 169 -13.72 0.48 -23.32
C GLN A 169 -12.97 -0.26 -22.21
N PRO A 170 -12.06 -1.21 -22.51
CA PRO A 170 -11.19 -1.87 -21.53
C PRO A 170 -10.18 -0.97 -20.83
N VAL A 171 -9.91 0.23 -21.33
CA VAL A 171 -8.91 1.14 -20.76
C VAL A 171 -9.60 2.19 -19.89
N PRO A 172 -9.44 2.13 -18.54
CA PRO A 172 -10.07 3.07 -17.59
C PRO A 172 -9.82 4.53 -17.91
N GLN A 173 -8.61 4.83 -18.38
CA GLN A 173 -8.14 6.18 -18.65
C GLN A 173 -8.86 6.82 -19.85
N ILE A 174 -9.29 6.01 -20.81
CA ILE A 174 -10.00 6.48 -22.03
C ILE A 174 -11.50 6.59 -21.74
N GLY A 175 -12.02 5.79 -20.82
CA GLY A 175 -13.42 5.84 -20.38
C GLY A 175 -13.80 7.02 -19.48
N LEU A 176 -12.82 7.81 -19.01
CA LEU A 176 -12.97 8.90 -18.01
C LEU A 176 -13.80 10.13 -18.46
N GLY A 177 -14.53 10.05 -19.57
CA GLY A 177 -15.46 11.09 -20.05
C GLY A 177 -16.79 10.55 -20.60
N ALA A 178 -17.04 9.25 -20.50
CA ALA A 178 -18.28 8.64 -20.99
C ALA A 178 -19.46 8.95 -20.04
N ARG A 179 -20.63 9.30 -20.58
CA ARG A 179 -21.85 9.57 -19.80
C ARG A 179 -22.21 8.36 -18.95
N TRP A 180 -22.38 8.57 -17.64
CA TRP A 180 -22.69 7.53 -16.65
C TRP A 180 -24.11 6.97 -16.84
N PRO A 181 -24.29 5.73 -17.34
CA PRO A 181 -25.59 5.09 -17.38
C PRO A 181 -25.86 4.49 -16.00
N MET A 182 -26.81 5.07 -15.25
CA MET A 182 -27.15 4.68 -13.88
C MET A 182 -27.61 3.21 -13.74
N ASP A 183 -28.06 2.61 -14.85
CA ASP A 183 -28.56 1.23 -14.98
C ASP A 183 -27.44 0.17 -14.94
N ARG A 184 -26.29 0.43 -15.59
CA ARG A 184 -25.18 -0.55 -15.67
C ARG A 184 -24.29 -0.60 -14.42
N GLY A 185 -24.13 0.52 -13.72
CA GLY A 185 -23.33 0.58 -12.48
C GLY A 185 -23.92 -0.24 -11.33
N TYR A 186 -25.25 -0.30 -11.23
CA TYR A 186 -25.94 -1.04 -10.17
C TYR A 186 -25.78 -2.57 -10.31
N GLY A 187 -25.74 -3.09 -11.54
CA GLY A 187 -25.53 -4.52 -11.82
C GLY A 187 -24.14 -5.02 -11.42
N PHE A 188 -23.10 -4.22 -11.66
CA PHE A 188 -21.73 -4.52 -11.19
C PHE A 188 -21.64 -4.48 -9.67
N TYR A 189 -22.24 -3.44 -9.08
CA TYR A 189 -22.31 -3.35 -7.62
C TYR A 189 -22.94 -4.62 -7.05
N LYS A 190 -24.06 -5.09 -7.59
CA LYS A 190 -24.75 -6.27 -7.06
C LYS A 190 -23.99 -7.59 -7.27
N SER A 191 -23.26 -7.74 -8.37
CA SER A 191 -22.62 -9.02 -8.74
C SER A 191 -21.18 -9.18 -8.23
N TRP A 192 -20.43 -8.09 -8.08
CA TRP A 192 -19.00 -8.13 -7.75
C TRP A 192 -18.68 -7.34 -6.50
N ILE A 193 -19.10 -6.08 -6.41
CA ILE A 193 -18.76 -5.23 -5.27
C ILE A 193 -19.49 -5.71 -4.03
N LYS A 194 -20.81 -5.94 -4.08
CA LYS A 194 -21.65 -6.26 -2.93
C LYS A 194 -21.28 -7.60 -2.30
N PRO A 195 -21.06 -8.71 -3.04
CA PRO A 195 -20.58 -9.96 -2.44
C PRO A 195 -19.19 -9.80 -1.82
N TRP A 196 -18.29 -9.07 -2.48
CA TRP A 196 -16.96 -8.79 -1.96
C TRP A 196 -17.00 -7.89 -0.72
N LEU A 197 -17.79 -6.82 -0.72
CA LEU A 197 -18.01 -5.93 0.42
C LEU A 197 -18.65 -6.70 1.59
N ILE A 198 -19.63 -7.56 1.31
CA ILE A 198 -20.25 -8.42 2.32
C ILE A 198 -19.23 -9.39 2.90
N TRP A 199 -18.32 -9.93 2.09
CA TRP A 199 -17.25 -10.82 2.55
C TRP A 199 -16.20 -10.07 3.39
N VAL A 200 -15.75 -8.89 2.93
CA VAL A 200 -14.78 -8.03 3.62
C VAL A 200 -15.35 -7.45 4.93
N LEU A 201 -16.59 -6.98 4.90
CA LEU A 201 -17.26 -6.31 6.02
C LEU A 201 -18.08 -7.26 6.88
N ARG A 202 -18.12 -8.56 6.57
CA ARG A 202 -18.87 -9.53 7.38
C ARG A 202 -18.39 -9.44 8.82
N PRO A 203 -19.25 -9.24 9.82
CA PRO A 203 -18.82 -9.29 11.22
C PRO A 203 -18.11 -10.63 11.48
N ILE A 204 -16.99 -10.62 12.21
CA ILE A 204 -16.41 -11.87 12.71
C ILE A 204 -17.51 -12.45 13.60
N PRO A 205 -17.98 -13.70 13.39
CA PRO A 205 -18.87 -14.32 14.36
C PRO A 205 -18.11 -14.31 15.68
N ALA A 206 -18.58 -13.50 16.63
CA ALA A 206 -18.07 -13.55 17.99
C ALA A 206 -18.15 -15.02 18.38
N ALA A 207 -17.02 -15.62 18.77
CA ALA A 207 -17.01 -16.96 19.34
C ALA A 207 -18.14 -16.96 20.37
N ALA A 208 -19.20 -17.72 20.09
CA ALA A 208 -20.37 -17.79 20.93
C ALA A 208 -19.84 -18.21 22.31
N ASN A 209 -19.97 -17.30 23.29
CA ASN A 209 -19.65 -17.59 24.67
C ASN A 209 -20.36 -18.89 25.05
N ARG A 210 -19.56 -19.90 25.39
CA ARG A 210 -19.94 -20.89 26.38
C ARG A 210 -20.12 -20.20 27.73
#